data_AF-A0A673A055-F1
#
_entry.id   AF-A0A673A055-F1
#
_cell.length_a   1.000
_cell.length_b   1.000
_cell.length_c   1.000
_cell.angle_alpha   90.00
_cell.angle_beta   90.00
_cell.angle_gamma   90.00
#
_symmetry.space_group_name_H-M   'P 1'
#
loop_
_entity.id
_entity.type
_entity.pdbx_description
1 polymer ?
#
loop_
_entity_poly.entity_id
_entity_poly.type
_entity_poly.pdbx_seq_one_letter_code
_entity_poly.pdbx_strand_id
1 'polypeptide(L)'
;KIEKRFWKMLLDTLEDLTEGDFKKFKWFLQQAEILEGFPAVPKSQLENADRLDTVDQILDTYQDHAVEVIIKVFESINRHLWPRNKFCLIFLN
;
A
#
# COMPACT_ATOMS: atom_id res chain seq x y z
N LYS A 1 -2.14 18.14 -11.99
CA LYS A 1 -3.01 16.97 -11.70
C LYS A 1 -2.25 16.06 -10.74
N ILE A 2 -2.41 16.29 -9.43
CA ILE A 2 -1.55 15.74 -8.37
C ILE A 2 -1.77 14.21 -8.21
N GLU A 3 -2.99 13.75 -8.42
CA GLU A 3 -3.40 12.33 -8.37
C GLU A 3 -2.56 11.41 -9.27
N LYS A 4 -2.26 11.82 -10.50
CA LYS A 4 -1.54 10.97 -11.48
C LYS A 4 -0.09 10.68 -11.05
N ARG A 5 0.55 11.60 -10.32
CA ARG A 5 1.92 11.41 -9.83
C ARG A 5 1.95 10.46 -8.65
N PHE A 6 0.97 10.59 -7.75
CA PHE A 6 0.85 9.73 -6.58
C PHE A 6 0.53 8.29 -6.96
N TRP A 7 -0.46 8.09 -7.86
CA TRP A 7 -0.79 6.79 -8.43
C TRP A 7 0.45 6.07 -8.98
N LYS A 8 1.24 6.79 -9.80
CA LYS A 8 2.44 6.24 -10.41
C LYS A 8 3.49 5.84 -9.36
N MET A 9 3.71 6.69 -8.36
CA MET A 9 4.67 6.41 -7.30
C MET A 9 4.28 5.17 -6.48
N LEU A 10 2.99 5.03 -6.16
CA LEU A 10 2.49 3.86 -5.46
C LEU A 10 2.66 2.60 -6.31
N LEU A 11 2.28 2.66 -7.59
CA LEU A 11 2.46 1.53 -8.51
C LEU A 11 3.93 1.09 -8.59
N ASP A 12 4.84 2.02 -8.88
CA ASP A 12 6.27 1.74 -9.02
C ASP A 12 6.81 1.04 -7.73
N THR A 13 6.21 1.33 -6.57
CA THR A 13 6.59 0.72 -5.30
C THR A 13 6.02 -0.67 -5.12
N LEU A 14 4.76 -0.88 -5.49
CA LEU A 14 4.16 -2.21 -5.47
C LEU A 14 4.87 -3.13 -6.48
N GLU A 15 5.37 -2.60 -7.60
CA GLU A 15 6.21 -3.31 -8.57
C GLU A 15 7.57 -3.72 -8.00
N ASP A 16 8.17 -2.90 -7.12
CA ASP A 16 9.41 -3.25 -6.41
C ASP A 16 9.22 -4.35 -5.35
N LEU A 17 7.98 -4.68 -4.96
CA LEU A 17 7.70 -5.76 -4.01
C LEU A 17 7.81 -7.14 -4.65
N THR A 18 8.48 -8.05 -3.96
CA THR A 18 8.42 -9.48 -4.26
C THR A 18 6.98 -9.97 -4.16
N GLU A 19 6.62 -11.05 -4.86
CA GLU A 19 5.28 -11.65 -4.76
C GLU A 19 4.89 -12.00 -3.31
N GLY A 20 5.87 -12.43 -2.50
CA GLY A 20 5.65 -12.72 -1.08
C GLY A 20 5.30 -11.48 -0.26
N ASP A 21 5.99 -10.37 -0.50
CA ASP A 21 5.73 -9.11 0.22
C ASP A 21 4.47 -8.42 -0.30
N PHE A 22 4.18 -8.52 -1.60
CA PHE A 22 2.92 -8.04 -2.16
C PHE A 22 1.72 -8.83 -1.61
N LYS A 23 1.86 -10.14 -1.43
CA LYS A 23 0.82 -10.95 -0.75
C LYS A 23 0.59 -10.49 0.70
N LYS A 24 1.66 -10.20 1.45
CA LYS A 24 1.53 -9.64 2.81
C LYS A 24 0.89 -8.26 2.80
N PHE A 25 1.25 -7.41 1.84
CA PHE A 25 0.67 -6.09 1.66
C PHE A 25 -0.86 -6.17 1.51
N LYS A 26 -1.36 -7.01 0.60
CA LYS A 26 -2.80 -7.25 0.46
C LYS A 26 -3.45 -7.84 1.72
N TRP A 27 -2.71 -8.66 2.48
CA TRP A 27 -3.21 -9.22 3.73
C TRP A 27 -3.37 -8.15 4.82
N PHE A 28 -2.43 -7.22 4.94
CA PHE A 28 -2.46 -6.13 5.90
C PHE A 28 -3.58 -5.11 5.62
N LEU A 29 -3.90 -4.85 4.36
CA LEU A 29 -5.06 -4.03 3.98
C LEU A 29 -6.40 -4.61 4.46
N GLN A 30 -6.45 -5.90 4.78
CA GLN A 30 -7.65 -6.56 5.31
C GLN A 30 -7.76 -6.45 6.84
N GLN A 31 -6.74 -5.91 7.52
CA GLN A 31 -6.68 -5.89 8.99
C GLN A 31 -7.05 -4.50 9.52
N ALA A 32 -8.33 -4.29 9.82
CA ALA A 32 -8.83 -3.00 10.33
C ALA A 32 -8.08 -2.52 11.61
N GLU A 33 -7.61 -3.47 12.42
CA GLU A 33 -6.83 -3.22 13.64
C GLU A 33 -5.50 -2.51 13.34
N ILE A 34 -4.88 -2.85 12.21
CA ILE A 34 -3.59 -2.29 11.77
C ILE A 34 -3.80 -0.96 11.06
N LEU A 35 -4.96 -0.77 10.45
CA LEU A 35 -5.31 0.47 9.77
C LEU A 35 -5.83 1.55 10.72
N GLU A 36 -5.84 1.32 12.04
CA GLU A 36 -6.05 2.33 13.09
C GLU A 36 -7.22 3.31 12.83
N GLY A 37 -8.39 2.77 12.49
CA GLY A 37 -9.62 3.56 12.26
C GLY A 37 -10.01 3.74 10.80
N PHE A 38 -9.16 3.32 9.86
CA PHE A 38 -9.55 3.20 8.45
C PHE A 38 -10.23 1.86 8.15
N PRO A 39 -11.19 1.81 7.21
CA PRO A 39 -11.88 0.58 6.87
C PRO A 39 -10.92 -0.44 6.26
N ALA A 40 -11.07 -1.72 6.63
CA ALA A 40 -10.38 -2.81 5.96
C ALA A 40 -10.94 -3.01 4.54
N VAL A 41 -10.06 -3.30 3.58
CA VAL A 41 -10.48 -3.74 2.25
C VAL A 41 -10.94 -5.20 2.33
N PRO A 42 -12.12 -5.55 1.81
CA PRO A 42 -12.60 -6.94 1.83
C PRO A 42 -11.66 -7.89 1.08
N LYS A 43 -11.43 -9.09 1.63
CA LYS A 43 -10.59 -10.13 1.00
C LYS A 43 -11.01 -10.42 -0.44
N SER A 44 -12.31 -10.47 -0.72
CA SER A 44 -12.84 -10.76 -2.06
C SER A 44 -12.40 -9.74 -3.12
N GLN A 45 -12.10 -8.51 -2.71
CA GLN A 45 -11.60 -7.46 -3.62
C GLN A 45 -10.09 -7.57 -3.85
N LEU A 46 -9.35 -8.24 -2.96
CA LEU A 46 -7.89 -8.32 -3.01
C LEU A 46 -7.35 -9.72 -3.40
N GLU A 47 -8.16 -10.77 -3.36
CA GLU A 47 -7.70 -12.14 -3.60
C GLU A 47 -7.02 -12.31 -4.96
N ASN A 48 -7.64 -11.77 -6.02
CA ASN A 48 -7.11 -11.81 -7.40
C ASN A 48 -6.61 -10.46 -7.93
N ALA A 49 -6.65 -9.41 -7.10
CA ALA A 49 -6.17 -8.09 -7.49
C ALA A 49 -4.68 -8.12 -7.82
N ASP A 50 -4.33 -7.60 -9.00
CA ASP A 50 -2.95 -7.32 -9.36
C ASP A 50 -2.47 -5.99 -8.72
N ARG A 51 -1.26 -5.55 -9.09
CA ARG A 51 -0.67 -4.32 -8.54
C ARG A 51 -1.46 -3.07 -8.95
N LEU A 52 -1.95 -3.01 -10.18
CA LEU A 52 -2.75 -1.89 -10.69
C LEU A 52 -4.11 -1.85 -9.99
N ASP A 53 -4.79 -2.99 -9.93
CA ASP A 53 -6.07 -3.14 -9.23
C ASP A 53 -5.95 -2.69 -7.77
N THR A 54 -4.82 -3.03 -7.13
CA THR A 54 -4.56 -2.67 -5.73
C THR A 54 -4.31 -1.17 -5.55
N VAL A 55 -3.63 -0.50 -6.49
CA VAL A 55 -3.48 0.96 -6.45
C VAL A 55 -4.85 1.63 -6.52
N ASP A 56 -5.66 1.23 -7.51
CA ASP A 56 -6.99 1.82 -7.71
C ASP A 56 -7.88 1.59 -6.48
N GLN A 57 -7.87 0.37 -5.92
CA GLN A 57 -8.55 0.03 -4.66
C GLN A 57 -8.18 0.95 -3.49
N ILE A 58 -6.89 1.22 -3.30
CA ILE A 58 -6.41 2.08 -2.21
C ILE A 58 -6.88 3.52 -2.41
N LEU A 59 -6.76 4.05 -3.62
CA LEU A 59 -7.12 5.43 -3.90
C LEU A 59 -8.64 5.64 -3.80
N ASP A 60 -9.43 4.69 -4.28
CA ASP A 60 -10.88 4.76 -4.22
C ASP A 60 -11.40 4.62 -2.78
N THR A 61 -10.80 3.73 -1.99
CA THR A 61 -11.24 3.45 -0.61
C THR A 61 -10.85 4.55 0.36
N TYR A 62 -9.60 5.03 0.28
CA TYR A 62 -9.04 5.91 1.30
C TYR A 62 -8.89 7.35 0.86
N GLN A 63 -8.95 7.63 -0.45
CA GLN A 63 -8.91 8.98 -1.02
C GLN A 63 -7.71 9.77 -0.45
N ASP A 64 -7.98 10.88 0.23
CA ASP A 64 -6.95 11.75 0.84
C ASP A 64 -6.12 11.05 1.93
N HIS A 65 -6.62 9.94 2.51
CA HIS A 65 -5.94 9.15 3.54
C HIS A 65 -5.10 8.00 2.98
N ALA A 66 -5.05 7.83 1.66
CA ALA A 66 -4.31 6.73 1.03
C ALA A 66 -2.84 6.68 1.48
N VAL A 67 -2.17 7.84 1.55
CA VAL A 67 -0.77 7.94 2.00
C VAL A 67 -0.59 7.36 3.40
N GLU A 68 -1.47 7.72 4.33
CA GLU A 68 -1.38 7.30 5.73
C GLU A 68 -1.56 5.78 5.86
N VAL A 69 -2.55 5.22 5.17
CA VAL A 69 -2.79 3.77 5.14
C VAL A 69 -1.61 3.00 4.56
N ILE A 70 -1.06 3.49 3.44
CA ILE A 70 0.09 2.88 2.78
C ILE A 70 1.30 2.84 3.73
N ILE A 71 1.57 3.93 4.45
CA ILE A 71 2.66 3.99 5.44
C ILE A 71 2.46 2.94 6.52
N LYS A 72 1.27 2.85 7.14
CA LYS A 72 0.97 1.85 8.18
C LYS A 72 1.16 0.41 7.70
N VAL A 73 0.68 0.12 6.48
CA VAL A 73 0.84 -1.21 5.87
C VAL A 73 2.30 -1.52 5.62
N PHE A 74 3.06 -0.56 5.07
CA PHE A 74 4.48 -0.76 4.83
C PHE A 74 5.26 -0.91 6.14
N GLU A 75 4.99 -0.13 7.19
CA GLU A 75 5.61 -0.33 8.50
C GLU A 75 5.37 -1.74 9.06
N SER A 76 4.18 -2.29 8.82
CA SER A 76 3.82 -3.66 9.22
C SER A 76 4.59 -4.74 8.45
N ILE A 77 4.87 -4.53 7.16
CA ILE A 77 5.72 -5.41 6.34
C ILE A 77 7.21 -5.22 6.69
N ASN A 78 7.60 -3.98 6.96
CA ASN A 78 8.98 -3.50 6.94
C ASN A 78 9.72 -3.64 8.29
N ARG A 79 9.14 -4.33 9.28
CA ARG A 79 9.93 -4.87 10.43
C ARG A 79 11.07 -5.82 10.00
N HIS A 80 11.19 -6.17 8.72
CA HIS A 80 12.24 -7.06 8.18
C HIS A 80 13.07 -6.47 7.01
N LEU A 81 12.83 -5.24 6.53
CA LEU A 81 13.37 -4.78 5.22
C LEU A 81 13.94 -3.33 5.20
N TRP A 82 14.76 -2.94 6.18
CA TRP A 82 15.59 -1.73 6.04
C TRP A 82 17.04 -2.11 5.72
N PRO A 83 17.69 -1.71 4.59
CA PRO A 83 17.59 -0.42 3.87
C PRO A 83 17.61 -0.55 2.32
N ARG A 84 16.53 -0.95 1.64
CA ARG A 84 16.56 -1.05 0.14
C ARG A 84 15.48 -0.31 -0.64
N ASN A 85 14.39 0.16 -0.03
CA ASN A 85 13.32 0.75 -0.81
C ASN A 85 13.39 2.29 -0.88
N LYS A 86 13.35 2.80 -2.12
CA LYS A 86 13.29 4.23 -2.49
C LYS A 86 12.14 4.98 -1.82
N PHE A 87 11.12 4.25 -1.32
CA PHE A 87 9.97 4.77 -0.62
C PHE A 87 10.33 5.66 0.58
N CYS A 88 11.38 5.31 1.32
CA CYS A 88 11.77 6.08 2.49
C CYS A 88 12.34 7.46 2.15
N LEU A 89 13.01 7.61 1.00
CA LEU A 89 13.63 8.89 0.62
C LEU A 89 12.61 9.93 0.14
N ILE A 90 11.43 9.49 -0.34
CA ILE A 90 10.39 10.37 -0.88
C ILE A 90 9.48 10.94 0.23
N PHE A 91 9.33 10.24 1.35
CA PHE A 91 8.52 10.67 2.50
C PHE A 91 9.33 11.28 3.66
N LEU A 92 10.67 11.19 3.63
CA LEU A 92 11.57 11.86 4.58
C LEU A 92 12.06 13.25 4.11
N ASN A 93 11.59 13.76 2.96
CA ASN A 93 11.86 15.13 2.50
C ASN A 93 10.56 15.93 2.31
#